data_AF-A0A963JU91-F1
#
_entry.id   AF-A0A963JU91-F1
#
_cell.length_a   1.000
_cell.length_b   1.000
_cell.length_c   1.000
_cell.angle_alpha   90.00
_cell.angle_beta   90.00
_cell.angle_gamma   90.00
#
_symmetry.space_group_name_H-M   'P 1'
#
loop_
_entity.id
_entity.type
_entity.pdbx_description
1 polymer ?
#
loop_
_entity_poly.entity_id
_entity_poly.type
_entity_poly.pdbx_seq_one_letter_code
_entity_poly.pdbx_strand_id
1 'polypeptide(L)'
;MVPRSMLQWFAIVLTGVLFAASGAQAAPRKQAVDKKHQVSSKRPAAKSSATRKLAVRGKAPRVVSVSARTPVRMVAPRQSFGELAGLHDLADPLDLKSSVALVVDQDTHEVLLSKNDQAVLPIASLTKLMTGLIISQAGLPMDEAITIT
;
A
#
# COMPACT_ATOMS: atom_id res chain seq x y z
N MET A 1 -33.35 -52.64 -30.37
CA MET A 1 -32.23 -53.10 -29.53
C MET A 1 -31.07 -52.13 -29.75
N VAL A 2 -31.02 -51.07 -28.95
CA VAL A 2 -30.12 -49.91 -29.13
C VAL A 2 -28.93 -50.08 -28.18
N PRO A 3 -27.68 -49.88 -28.64
CA PRO A 3 -26.49 -50.17 -27.83
C PRO A 3 -26.36 -49.22 -26.63
N ARG A 4 -26.12 -49.81 -25.45
CA ARG A 4 -26.01 -49.16 -24.12
C ARG A 4 -24.92 -48.07 -24.00
N SER A 5 -24.04 -47.92 -25.00
CA SER A 5 -22.99 -46.90 -25.02
C SER A 5 -23.46 -45.52 -25.53
N MET A 6 -24.61 -45.44 -26.22
CA MET A 6 -25.17 -44.15 -26.64
C MET A 6 -25.96 -43.45 -25.53
N LEU A 7 -26.39 -44.16 -24.48
CA LEU A 7 -27.14 -43.56 -23.37
C LEU A 7 -26.25 -42.86 -22.32
N GLN A 8 -24.94 -43.13 -22.34
CA GLN A 8 -23.97 -42.47 -21.45
C GLN A 8 -23.40 -41.16 -22.04
N TRP A 9 -23.49 -40.95 -23.35
CA TRP A 9 -23.10 -39.69 -23.99
C TRP A 9 -24.21 -38.63 -23.96
N PHE A 10 -25.49 -39.03 -23.97
CA PHE A 10 -26.61 -38.10 -23.81
C PHE A 10 -26.79 -37.60 -22.37
N ALA A 11 -26.24 -38.30 -21.37
CA ALA A 11 -26.31 -37.89 -19.96
C ALA A 11 -25.33 -36.77 -19.58
N ILE A 12 -24.27 -36.54 -20.36
CA ILE A 12 -23.27 -35.49 -20.08
C ILE A 12 -23.62 -34.17 -20.78
N VAL A 13 -24.46 -34.20 -21.82
CA VAL A 13 -24.97 -32.98 -22.49
C VAL A 13 -26.19 -32.39 -21.74
N LEU A 14 -26.89 -33.19 -20.91
CA LEU A 14 -28.04 -32.73 -20.13
C LEU A 14 -27.65 -32.10 -18.76
N THR A 15 -26.38 -32.11 -18.38
CA THR A 15 -25.86 -31.42 -17.17
C THR A 15 -25.15 -30.10 -17.48
N GLY A 16 -25.16 -29.66 -18.75
CA GLY A 16 -24.45 -28.47 -19.23
C GLY A 16 -25.29 -27.21 -19.47
N VAL A 17 -26.59 -27.19 -19.13
CA VAL A 17 -27.49 -26.04 -19.44
C VAL A 17 -28.27 -25.51 -18.22
N LEU A 18 -27.83 -25.83 -16.99
CA LEU A 18 -28.49 -25.35 -15.77
C LEU A 18 -27.59 -24.50 -14.85
N PHE A 19 -26.87 -23.52 -15.41
CA PHE A 19 -26.35 -22.38 -14.63
C PHE A 19 -26.23 -21.09 -15.46
N ALA A 20 -27.18 -20.87 -16.37
CA ALA A 20 -27.25 -19.65 -17.18
C ALA A 20 -28.69 -19.17 -17.29
N ALA A 21 -29.24 -18.60 -16.20
CA ALA A 21 -30.40 -17.70 -16.24
C ALA A 21 -30.63 -17.05 -14.87
N SER A 22 -30.02 -15.89 -14.64
CA SER A 22 -30.61 -14.87 -13.77
C SER A 22 -30.54 -13.53 -14.49
N GLY A 23 -31.40 -13.36 -15.50
CA GLY A 23 -31.97 -12.03 -15.81
C GLY A 23 -32.92 -11.64 -14.68
N ALA A 24 -33.36 -10.40 -14.49
CA ALA A 24 -33.35 -9.22 -15.33
C ALA A 24 -33.61 -8.00 -14.41
N GLN A 25 -33.23 -6.79 -14.81
CA GLN A 25 -34.16 -5.70 -15.15
C GLN A 25 -33.37 -4.41 -15.46
N ALA A 26 -33.63 -3.85 -16.64
CA ALA A 26 -33.12 -2.56 -17.09
C ALA A 26 -34.23 -1.49 -17.08
N ALA A 27 -33.80 -0.22 -17.07
CA ALA A 27 -34.47 1.04 -17.47
C ALA A 27 -34.77 2.10 -16.37
N PRO A 28 -34.71 3.41 -16.70
CA PRO A 28 -34.10 4.45 -15.87
C PRO A 28 -35.10 5.50 -15.30
N ARG A 29 -34.65 6.30 -14.32
CA ARG A 29 -35.31 7.58 -13.94
C ARG A 29 -34.29 8.67 -13.60
N LYS A 30 -34.47 9.85 -14.20
CA LYS A 30 -33.75 11.12 -13.97
C LYS A 30 -34.56 12.05 -13.05
N GLN A 31 -33.83 13.00 -12.43
CA GLN A 31 -34.25 14.29 -11.81
C GLN A 31 -35.00 14.18 -10.46
N ALA A 32 -34.83 15.03 -9.44
CA ALA A 32 -34.24 16.37 -9.27
C ALA A 32 -34.03 16.64 -7.74
N VAL A 33 -32.92 17.27 -7.31
CA VAL A 33 -32.82 18.63 -6.70
C VAL A 33 -32.89 18.73 -5.15
N ASP A 34 -31.90 19.47 -4.61
CA ASP A 34 -31.85 20.30 -3.38
C ASP A 34 -31.70 19.69 -1.97
N LYS A 35 -30.53 19.91 -1.30
CA LYS A 35 -30.22 21.07 -0.42
C LYS A 35 -29.03 20.86 0.55
N LYS A 36 -28.08 21.82 0.49
CA LYS A 36 -27.54 22.66 1.59
C LYS A 36 -26.58 22.10 2.66
N HIS A 37 -25.32 22.58 2.65
CA HIS A 37 -24.61 23.19 3.81
C HIS A 37 -23.32 23.88 3.32
N GLN A 38 -23.36 25.20 3.04
CA GLN A 38 -22.99 26.32 3.91
C GLN A 38 -21.53 26.35 4.41
N VAL A 39 -20.75 27.18 3.71
CA VAL A 39 -19.54 27.86 4.13
C VAL A 39 -19.93 29.02 5.05
N SER A 40 -19.22 29.19 6.17
CA SER A 40 -19.33 30.37 7.03
C SER A 40 -17.92 30.82 7.42
N SER A 41 -17.38 31.75 6.63
CA SER A 41 -16.31 32.65 7.03
C SER A 41 -16.81 33.63 8.10
N LYS A 42 -16.15 33.69 9.25
CA LYS A 42 -16.30 34.82 10.19
C LYS A 42 -14.95 35.23 10.76
N ARG A 43 -14.56 36.45 10.42
CA ARG A 43 -13.52 37.27 11.05
C ARG A 43 -14.22 38.30 11.94
N PRO A 44 -13.66 38.66 13.11
CA PRO A 44 -13.24 40.05 13.37
C PRO A 44 -11.90 40.07 14.14
N ALA A 45 -10.92 40.97 13.90
CA ALA A 45 -10.86 42.43 14.06
C ALA A 45 -10.77 42.94 15.53
N ALA A 46 -9.63 43.60 15.79
CA ALA A 46 -9.41 44.76 16.68
C ALA A 46 -9.14 44.61 18.21
N LYS A 47 -7.87 44.91 18.55
CA LYS A 47 -7.36 45.94 19.52
C LYS A 47 -7.62 45.85 21.04
N SER A 48 -6.57 46.37 21.71
CA SER A 48 -6.46 46.86 23.10
C SER A 48 -6.08 45.78 24.12
N SER A 49 -5.22 46.02 25.11
CA SER A 49 -4.62 47.24 25.64
C SER A 49 -3.28 46.92 26.30
N ALA A 50 -2.36 47.88 26.24
CA ALA A 50 -1.10 47.86 26.95
C ALA A 50 -1.27 48.51 28.32
N THR A 51 -0.67 47.92 29.36
CA THR A 51 -0.25 48.66 30.57
C THR A 51 1.17 48.21 30.94
N ARG A 52 2.09 49.17 30.94
CA ARG A 52 3.51 49.04 31.27
C ARG A 52 3.77 49.60 32.68
N LYS A 53 4.54 48.84 33.48
CA LYS A 53 5.55 49.27 34.50
C LYS A 53 5.00 50.00 35.76
N LEU A 54 5.60 50.06 36.96
CA LEU A 54 6.96 49.90 37.54
C LEU A 54 6.83 49.26 38.95
N ALA A 55 7.58 48.23 39.37
CA ALA A 55 8.95 48.19 39.94
C ALA A 55 9.09 48.57 41.44
N VAL A 56 9.37 47.59 42.32
CA VAL A 56 10.33 47.71 43.45
C VAL A 56 11.12 46.41 43.64
N ARG A 57 12.37 46.51 43.17
CA ARG A 57 13.65 45.87 43.51
C ARG A 57 13.73 45.02 44.80
N GLY A 58 13.88 43.72 44.62
CA GLY A 58 14.52 42.79 45.56
C GLY A 58 15.53 41.92 44.79
N LYS A 59 16.79 41.90 45.21
CA LYS A 59 17.88 41.17 44.55
C LYS A 59 17.70 39.66 44.81
N ALA A 60 17.00 38.96 43.93
CA ALA A 60 16.86 37.51 43.98
C ALA A 60 18.02 36.83 43.22
N PRO A 61 18.55 35.69 43.71
CA PRO A 61 19.60 34.97 43.02
C PRO A 61 19.08 34.50 41.65
N ARG A 62 19.87 34.73 40.61
CA ARG A 62 19.57 34.30 39.24
C ARG A 62 19.65 32.77 39.19
N VAL A 63 18.56 32.09 39.51
CA VAL A 63 18.40 30.67 39.25
C VAL A 63 18.34 30.53 37.73
N VAL A 64 19.43 30.06 37.15
CA VAL A 64 19.47 29.65 35.74
C VAL A 64 18.49 28.49 35.64
N SER A 65 17.31 28.74 35.07
CA SER A 65 16.42 27.66 34.66
C SER A 65 17.18 26.85 33.62
N VAL A 66 17.67 25.68 34.03
CA VAL A 66 18.10 24.66 33.09
C VAL A 66 16.85 24.34 32.28
N SER A 67 16.80 24.86 31.05
CA SER A 67 15.72 24.58 30.12
C SER A 67 15.64 23.06 29.99
N ALA A 68 14.60 22.49 30.58
CA ALA A 68 14.32 21.07 30.52
C ALA A 68 14.23 20.72 29.04
N ARG A 69 15.17 19.89 28.56
CA ARG A 69 15.15 19.35 27.21
C ARG A 69 13.79 18.68 27.02
N THR A 70 13.02 19.16 26.06
CA THR A 70 11.76 18.54 25.65
C THR A 70 12.04 17.06 25.35
N PRO A 71 11.32 16.10 25.97
CA PRO A 71 11.51 14.69 25.65
C PRO A 71 11.11 14.48 24.19
N VAL A 72 12.08 14.09 23.36
CA VAL A 72 11.80 13.66 22.00
C VAL A 72 10.89 12.44 22.11
N ARG A 73 9.65 12.56 21.62
CA ARG A 73 8.70 11.45 21.58
C ARG A 73 9.27 10.41 20.62
N MET A 74 9.84 9.36 21.19
CA MET A 74 10.27 8.17 20.45
C MET A 74 9.02 7.61 19.74
N VAL A 75 8.97 7.74 18.41
CA VAL A 75 7.93 7.10 17.60
C VAL A 75 8.33 5.63 17.50
N ALA A 76 7.39 4.73 17.83
CA ALA A 76 7.62 3.30 17.70
C ALA A 76 8.02 2.97 16.25
N PRO A 77 9.03 2.11 16.03
CA PRO A 77 9.44 1.71 14.69
C PRO A 77 8.26 1.11 13.94
N ARG A 78 8.07 1.55 12.70
CA ARG A 78 7.01 1.02 11.84
C ARG A 78 7.47 -0.34 11.32
N GLN A 79 6.70 -1.38 11.63
CA GLN A 79 7.00 -2.74 11.18
C GLN A 79 6.96 -2.83 9.66
N SER A 80 7.85 -3.65 9.12
CA SER A 80 7.86 -4.01 7.70
C SER A 80 6.69 -4.93 7.35
N PHE A 81 6.35 -5.04 6.06
CA PHE A 81 5.32 -5.98 5.62
C PHE A 81 5.67 -7.44 5.93
N GLY A 82 6.95 -7.79 5.90
CA GLY A 82 7.40 -9.14 6.23
C GLY A 82 7.33 -9.44 7.74
N GLU A 83 7.66 -8.47 8.60
CA GLU A 83 7.44 -8.61 10.06
C GLU A 83 5.95 -8.72 10.40
N LEU A 84 5.10 -7.90 9.78
CA LEU A 84 3.65 -7.98 9.96
C LEU A 84 3.09 -9.33 9.51
N ALA A 85 3.75 -9.99 8.57
CA ALA A 85 3.40 -11.31 8.07
C ALA A 85 4.09 -12.46 8.84
N GLY A 86 4.88 -12.18 9.88
CA GLY A 86 5.53 -13.21 10.72
C GLY A 86 6.71 -13.93 10.06
N LEU A 87 7.28 -13.38 8.98
CA LEU A 87 8.36 -14.05 8.23
C LEU A 87 9.72 -14.04 8.96
N HIS A 88 9.84 -13.30 10.05
CA HIS A 88 11.05 -13.20 10.86
C HIS A 88 11.17 -14.28 11.94
N ASP A 89 10.12 -15.08 12.17
CA ASP A 89 10.06 -16.04 13.28
C ASP A 89 10.73 -17.38 12.95
N LEU A 90 11.15 -17.57 11.70
CA LEU A 90 11.82 -18.78 11.25
C LEU A 90 13.32 -18.74 11.56
N ALA A 91 13.87 -19.90 11.94
CA ALA A 91 15.30 -20.05 12.18
C ALA A 91 16.10 -19.72 10.91
N ASP A 92 16.96 -18.72 11.00
CA ASP A 92 17.81 -18.25 9.92
C ASP A 92 19.28 -18.46 10.29
N PRO A 93 20.00 -19.43 9.66
CA PRO A 93 21.38 -19.72 9.99
C PRO A 93 22.34 -18.55 9.69
N LEU A 94 21.92 -17.60 8.83
CA LEU A 94 22.72 -16.43 8.46
C LEU A 94 22.28 -15.15 9.20
N ASP A 95 21.29 -15.24 10.10
CA ASP A 95 20.74 -14.12 10.86
C ASP A 95 20.44 -12.87 10.00
N LEU A 96 19.80 -13.09 8.84
CA LEU A 96 19.47 -12.00 7.93
C LEU A 96 18.34 -11.15 8.49
N LYS A 97 18.56 -9.84 8.49
CA LYS A 97 17.54 -8.85 8.88
C LYS A 97 16.40 -8.73 7.87
N SER A 98 16.54 -9.28 6.66
CA SER A 98 15.47 -9.33 5.67
C SER A 98 14.47 -10.44 6.00
N SER A 99 13.18 -10.18 5.77
CA SER A 99 12.12 -11.20 5.91
C SER A 99 12.16 -12.24 4.78
N VAL A 100 12.68 -11.87 3.61
CA VAL A 100 12.78 -12.72 2.41
C VAL A 100 14.19 -12.58 1.83
N ALA A 101 14.77 -13.68 1.36
CA ALA A 101 16.02 -13.69 0.62
C ALA A 101 16.09 -14.89 -0.33
N LEU A 102 16.68 -14.70 -1.51
CA LEU A 102 16.99 -15.75 -2.46
C LEU A 102 18.34 -15.42 -3.10
N VAL A 103 19.28 -16.35 -3.05
CA VAL A 103 20.60 -16.22 -3.68
C VAL A 103 20.81 -17.42 -4.59
N VAL A 104 21.11 -17.13 -5.86
CA VAL A 104 21.29 -18.13 -6.91
C VAL A 104 22.62 -17.86 -7.61
N ASP A 105 23.38 -18.91 -7.87
CA ASP A 105 24.54 -18.85 -8.76
C ASP A 105 24.06 -18.63 -10.21
N GLN A 106 24.62 -17.63 -10.91
CA GLN A 106 24.13 -17.27 -12.25
C GLN A 106 24.56 -18.24 -13.34
N ASP A 107 25.69 -18.93 -13.16
CA ASP A 107 26.26 -19.84 -14.14
C ASP A 107 25.69 -21.26 -13.97
N THR A 108 25.56 -21.71 -12.72
CA THR A 108 25.09 -23.08 -12.40
C THR A 108 23.60 -23.15 -12.07
N HIS A 109 22.95 -22.01 -11.80
CA HIS A 109 21.57 -21.92 -11.30
C HIS A 109 21.34 -22.62 -9.95
N GLU A 110 22.41 -22.88 -9.20
CA GLU A 110 22.31 -23.47 -7.86
C GLU A 110 21.74 -22.44 -6.86
N VAL A 111 20.77 -22.86 -6.03
CA VAL A 111 20.23 -22.04 -4.95
C VAL A 111 21.14 -22.16 -3.73
N LEU A 112 21.91 -21.10 -3.46
CA LEU A 112 22.84 -21.05 -2.33
C LEU A 112 22.14 -20.65 -1.02
N LEU A 113 21.03 -19.94 -1.13
CA LEU A 113 20.21 -19.54 0.01
C LEU A 113 18.75 -19.34 -0.44
N SER A 114 17.81 -19.86 0.35
CA SER A 114 16.40 -19.52 0.24
C SER A 114 15.81 -19.28 1.63
N LYS A 115 15.17 -18.12 1.79
CA LYS A 115 14.43 -17.70 2.99
C LYS A 115 13.11 -17.09 2.54
N ASN A 116 12.00 -17.78 2.83
CA ASN A 116 10.63 -17.32 2.50
C ASN A 116 10.45 -16.92 1.02
N ASP A 117 11.10 -17.61 0.09
CA ASP A 117 11.13 -17.25 -1.33
C ASP A 117 9.74 -17.32 -2.03
N GLN A 118 8.79 -18.05 -1.46
CA GLN A 118 7.40 -18.13 -1.93
C GLN A 118 6.47 -17.05 -1.34
N ALA A 119 6.98 -16.14 -0.52
CA ALA A 119 6.15 -15.13 0.12
C ALA A 119 5.64 -14.07 -0.86
N VAL A 120 4.33 -13.81 -0.82
CA VAL A 120 3.69 -12.77 -1.63
C VAL A 120 3.61 -11.48 -0.84
N LEU A 121 4.43 -10.48 -1.21
CA LEU A 121 4.52 -9.18 -0.54
C LEU A 121 4.57 -8.04 -1.57
N PRO A 122 4.24 -6.79 -1.17
CA PRO A 122 4.45 -5.63 -2.04
C PRO A 122 5.92 -5.45 -2.40
N ILE A 123 6.25 -5.57 -3.69
CA ILE A 123 7.64 -5.46 -4.21
C ILE A 123 8.02 -4.05 -4.67
N ALA A 124 7.05 -3.11 -4.61
CA ALA A 124 7.20 -1.70 -4.96
C ALA A 124 7.95 -1.48 -6.29
N SER A 125 9.16 -0.92 -6.23
CA SER A 125 9.91 -0.55 -7.44
C SER A 125 10.48 -1.72 -8.23
N LEU A 126 10.51 -2.95 -7.68
CA LEU A 126 10.98 -4.13 -8.40
C LEU A 126 10.09 -4.50 -9.60
N THR A 127 8.81 -4.14 -9.60
CA THR A 127 7.92 -4.31 -10.76
C THR A 127 8.48 -3.62 -12.01
N LYS A 128 9.31 -2.58 -11.85
CA LYS A 128 9.98 -1.90 -12.97
C LYS A 128 10.93 -2.82 -13.75
N LEU A 129 11.47 -3.88 -13.13
CA LEU A 129 12.31 -4.85 -13.85
C LEU A 129 11.49 -5.59 -14.90
N MET A 130 10.28 -6.05 -14.55
CA MET A 130 9.38 -6.69 -15.51
C MET A 130 8.92 -5.69 -16.58
N THR A 131 8.60 -4.46 -16.19
CA THR A 131 8.25 -3.41 -17.16
C THR A 131 9.40 -3.13 -18.14
N GLY A 132 10.63 -3.02 -17.63
CA GLY A 132 11.83 -2.82 -18.46
C GLY A 132 12.09 -4.01 -19.39
N LEU A 133 11.93 -5.24 -18.91
CA LEU A 133 12.05 -6.45 -19.73
C LEU A 133 11.06 -6.43 -20.91
N ILE A 134 9.79 -6.12 -20.64
CA ILE A 134 8.76 -6.02 -21.69
C ILE A 134 9.14 -4.96 -22.73
N ILE A 135 9.60 -3.79 -22.29
CA ILE A 135 10.02 -2.70 -23.21
C ILE A 135 11.24 -3.12 -24.03
N SER A 136 12.24 -3.74 -23.39
CA SER A 136 13.45 -4.22 -24.07
C SER A 136 13.13 -5.29 -25.12
N GLN A 137 12.14 -6.15 -24.86
CA GLN A 137 11.71 -7.20 -25.79
C GLN A 137 10.81 -6.67 -26.90
N ALA A 138 10.17 -5.52 -26.73
CA ALA A 138 9.28 -4.92 -27.72
C ALA A 138 10.01 -4.37 -28.95
N GLY A 139 11.34 -4.22 -28.91
CA GLY A 139 12.14 -3.75 -30.05
C GLY A 139 11.83 -2.31 -30.48
N LEU A 140 11.33 -1.48 -29.56
CA LEU A 140 11.03 -0.08 -29.82
C LEU A 140 12.33 0.73 -30.01
N PRO A 141 12.32 1.80 -30.84
CA PRO A 141 13.45 2.71 -30.93
C PRO A 141 13.68 3.45 -29.61
N MET A 142 14.85 3.28 -29.00
CA MET A 142 15.18 3.91 -27.71
C MET A 142 15.39 5.43 -27.78
N ASP A 143 15.59 5.96 -28.99
CA ASP A 143 15.76 7.39 -29.25
C ASP A 143 14.44 8.11 -29.56
N GLU A 144 13.30 7.41 -29.54
CA GLU A 144 11.99 7.99 -29.79
C GLU A 144 11.58 8.94 -28.65
N ALA A 145 11.25 10.18 -29.00
CA ALA A 145 10.75 11.15 -28.04
C ALA A 145 9.31 10.83 -27.62
N ILE A 146 9.09 10.64 -26.32
CA ILE A 146 7.79 10.30 -25.75
C ILE A 146 7.17 11.52 -25.05
N THR A 147 5.88 11.76 -25.25
CA THR A 147 5.11 12.82 -24.56
C THR A 147 4.57 12.34 -23.22
N ILE A 148 4.72 13.15 -22.16
CA ILE A 148 4.12 12.90 -20.84
C ILE A 148 2.70 13.51 -20.83
N THR A 149 1.69 12.70 -20.47
CA THR A 149 0.27 13.10 -20.38
C THR A 149 -0.19 13.32 -18.95
#